data_AF-A0A7X9PB06-F1
#
_entry.id   AF-A0A7X9PB06-F1
#
_cell.length_a   1.000
_cell.length_b   1.000
_cell.length_c   1.000
_cell.angle_alpha   90.00
_cell.angle_beta   90.00
_cell.angle_gamma   90.00
#
_symmetry.space_group_name_H-M   'P 1'
#
loop_
_entity.id
_entity.type
_entity.pdbx_description
1 polymer ?
#
loop_
_entity_poly.entity_id
_entity_poly.type
_entity_poly.pdbx_seq_one_letter_code
_entity_poly.pdbx_strand_id
1 'polypeptide(L)'
;MTRTGTYPLRLPLSLKAAIAKISEQDCTSINQFLVVAAAEKVAAMQTEAFFAERQATADTEAFLRILDREGGEPPRPGDELPE
;
A
#
# COMPACT_ATOMS: atom_id res chain seq x y z
N MET A 1 20.00 10.93 -10.70
CA MET A 1 20.61 9.58 -10.69
C MET A 1 20.43 8.99 -9.31
N THR A 2 19.72 7.87 -9.18
CA THR A 2 19.58 7.17 -7.90
C THR A 2 20.91 6.50 -7.55
N ARG A 3 21.50 6.85 -6.40
CA ARG A 3 22.71 6.18 -5.91
C ARG A 3 22.32 4.85 -5.27
N THR A 4 22.93 3.77 -5.72
CA THR A 4 22.78 2.43 -5.13
C THR A 4 24.00 2.06 -4.31
N GLY A 5 23.80 1.33 -3.22
CA GLY A 5 24.85 0.79 -2.37
C GLY A 5 24.54 -0.66 -2.01
N THR A 6 25.58 -1.47 -1.85
CA THR A 6 25.42 -2.88 -1.45
C THR A 6 25.28 -2.97 0.06
N TYR A 7 24.22 -3.63 0.54
CA TYR A 7 24.00 -3.91 1.95
C TYR A 7 23.94 -5.43 2.21
N PRO A 8 24.94 -6.02 2.90
CA PRO A 8 24.93 -7.45 3.17
C PRO A 8 23.90 -7.78 4.26
N LEU A 9 23.02 -8.74 3.98
CA LEU A 9 21.98 -9.22 4.89
C LEU A 9 22.25 -10.68 5.31
N ARG A 10 22.01 -11.00 6.58
CA ARG A 10 21.96 -12.38 7.05
C ARG A 10 20.50 -12.82 7.13
N LEU A 11 20.17 -13.93 6.49
CA LEU A 11 18.83 -14.51 6.46
C LEU A 11 18.86 -15.92 7.03
N PRO A 12 17.81 -16.35 7.77
CA PRO A 12 17.61 -17.76 8.07
C PRO A 12 17.60 -18.59 6.78
N LEU A 13 18.19 -19.79 6.82
CA LEU A 13 18.32 -20.65 5.64
C LEU A 13 16.96 -20.99 5.00
N SER A 14 15.95 -21.26 5.83
CA SER A 14 14.58 -21.53 5.38
C SER A 14 13.98 -20.36 4.60
N LEU A 15 14.17 -19.13 5.10
CA LEU A 15 13.68 -17.92 4.44
C LEU A 15 14.40 -17.68 3.11
N LYS A 16 15.73 -17.84 3.10
CA LYS A 16 16.52 -17.74 1.86
C LYS A 16 16.01 -18.74 0.81
N ALA A 17 15.75 -19.98 1.21
CA ALA A 17 15.25 -21.02 0.30
C ALA A 17 13.85 -20.68 -0.26
N ALA A 18 12.94 -20.18 0.59
CA ALA A 18 11.62 -19.74 0.16
C ALA A 18 11.69 -18.59 -0.85
N ILE A 19 12.49 -17.56 -0.56
CA ILE A 19 12.68 -16.42 -1.46
C ILE A 19 13.31 -16.85 -2.78
N ALA A 20 14.31 -17.73 -2.75
CA ALA A 20 14.96 -18.23 -3.95
C ALA A 20 13.97 -18.95 -4.87
N LYS A 21 13.10 -19.81 -4.31
CA LYS A 21 12.06 -20.51 -5.06
C LYS A 21 11.08 -19.55 -5.75
N ILE A 22 10.62 -18.52 -5.04
CA ILE A 22 9.71 -17.50 -5.61
C ILE A 22 10.43 -16.69 -6.69
N SER A 23 11.67 -16.30 -6.42
CA SER A 23 12.47 -15.51 -7.36
C SER A 23 12.72 -16.25 -8.67
N GLU A 24 12.92 -17.58 -8.60
CA GLU A 24 13.07 -18.44 -9.79
C GLU A 24 11.77 -18.53 -10.60
N GLN A 25 10.61 -18.62 -9.94
CA GLN A 25 9.30 -18.62 -10.59
C GLN A 25 9.02 -17.30 -11.32
N ASP A 26 9.41 -16.18 -10.71
CA ASP A 26 9.18 -14.84 -11.22
C ASP A 26 10.33 -14.32 -12.11
N CYS A 27 11.30 -15.17 -12.44
CA CYS A 27 12.49 -14.81 -13.23
C CYS A 27 13.23 -13.56 -12.72
N THR A 28 13.27 -13.37 -11.39
CA THR A 28 13.91 -12.23 -10.74
C THR A 28 15.09 -12.66 -9.86
N SER A 29 15.96 -11.70 -9.49
CA SER A 29 17.03 -11.98 -8.54
C SER A 29 16.53 -11.84 -7.10
N ILE A 30 17.12 -12.60 -6.18
CA ILE A 30 16.82 -12.47 -4.73
C ILE A 30 16.99 -11.03 -4.24
N ASN A 31 18.01 -10.31 -4.73
CA ASN A 31 18.24 -8.93 -4.34
C ASN A 31 17.14 -8.00 -4.86
N GLN A 32 16.69 -8.19 -6.10
CA GLN A 32 15.60 -7.40 -6.67
C GLN A 32 14.28 -7.69 -5.92
N PHE A 33 14.00 -8.97 -5.64
CA PHE A 33 12.86 -9.38 -4.81
C PHE A 33 12.89 -8.66 -3.46
N LEU A 34 14.02 -8.70 -2.74
CA LEU A 34 14.16 -8.05 -1.44
C LEU A 34 14.03 -6.53 -1.50
N VAL A 35 14.56 -5.89 -2.54
CA VAL A 35 14.43 -4.43 -2.74
C VAL A 35 12.98 -4.04 -2.97
N VAL A 36 12.25 -4.77 -3.81
CA VAL A 36 10.83 -4.52 -4.07
C VAL A 36 10.00 -4.77 -2.81
N ALA A 37 10.19 -5.91 -2.14
CA ALA A 37 9.51 -6.22 -0.89
C ALA A 37 9.78 -5.18 0.21
N ALA A 38 11.02 -4.67 0.32
CA ALA A 38 11.35 -3.60 1.25
C ALA A 38 10.64 -2.29 0.86
N ALA A 39 10.62 -1.93 -0.42
CA ALA A 39 9.92 -0.73 -0.90
C ALA A 39 8.41 -0.82 -0.62
N GLU A 40 7.79 -1.97 -0.88
CA GLU A 40 6.38 -2.23 -0.58
C GLU A 40 6.09 -2.12 0.92
N LYS A 41 6.93 -2.73 1.77
CA LYS A 41 6.75 -2.66 3.22
C LYS A 41 6.87 -1.23 3.74
N VAL A 42 7.84 -0.46 3.23
CA VAL A 42 8.00 0.96 3.57
C VAL A 42 6.78 1.76 3.12
N ALA A 43 6.31 1.56 1.89
CA ALA A 43 5.12 2.23 1.37
C ALA A 43 3.89 1.93 2.23
N ALA A 44 3.65 0.65 2.56
CA ALA A 44 2.53 0.26 3.42
C ALA A 44 2.57 0.93 4.80
N MET A 45 3.74 0.96 5.45
CA MET A 45 3.91 1.62 6.75
C MET A 45 3.70 3.14 6.67
N GLN A 46 4.18 3.78 5.60
CA GLN A 46 3.97 5.20 5.39
C GLN A 46 2.51 5.54 5.08
N THR A 47 1.83 4.69 4.31
CA THR A 47 0.40 4.84 4.02
C THR A 47 -0.45 4.74 5.28
N GLU A 48 -0.14 3.78 6.16
CA GLU A 48 -0.80 3.66 7.47
C GLU A 48 -0.64 4.94 8.30
N ALA A 49 0.59 5.44 8.43
CA ALA A 49 0.87 6.69 9.16
C ALA A 49 0.14 7.89 8.55
N PHE A 50 0.14 8.01 7.22
CA PHE A 50 -0.54 9.07 6.49
C PHE A 50 -2.04 9.10 6.78
N PHE A 51 -2.71 7.93 6.77
CA PHE A 51 -4.14 7.87 7.09
C PHE A 51 -4.42 8.19 8.55
N ALA A 52 -3.59 7.73 9.48
CA ALA A 52 -3.72 8.06 10.91
C ALA A 52 -3.62 9.58 11.15
N GLU A 53 -2.65 10.25 10.52
CA GLU A 53 -2.51 11.71 10.60
C GLU A 53 -3.72 12.44 10.02
N ARG A 54 -4.22 12.00 8.86
CA ARG A 54 -5.39 12.63 8.24
C ARG A 54 -6.67 12.42 9.04
N GLN A 55 -6.86 11.23 9.59
CA GLN A 55 -8.00 10.92 10.46
C GLN A 55 -8.08 11.90 11.63
N ALA A 56 -6.94 12.27 12.23
CA ALA A 56 -6.90 13.22 13.34
C ALA A 56 -7.47 14.61 13.00
N THR A 57 -7.49 14.98 11.72
CA THR A 57 -8.02 16.25 11.22
C THR A 57 -9.35 16.12 10.47
N ALA A 58 -9.94 14.92 10.44
CA ALA A 58 -11.16 14.66 9.70
C ALA A 58 -12.39 15.23 10.42
N ASP A 59 -13.25 15.93 9.68
CA ASP A 59 -14.57 16.35 10.13
C ASP A 59 -15.63 15.47 9.47
N THR A 60 -16.15 14.50 10.23
CA THR A 60 -17.17 13.57 9.75
C THR A 60 -18.49 14.27 9.44
N GLU A 61 -18.86 15.30 10.17
CA GLU A 61 -20.10 16.04 9.91
C GLU A 61 -19.99 16.84 8.61
N ALA A 62 -18.84 17.50 8.37
CA ALA A 62 -18.57 18.17 7.10
C ALA A 62 -18.60 17.19 5.92
N PHE A 63 -18.04 16.00 6.10
CA PHE A 63 -18.09 14.95 5.09
C PHE A 63 -19.53 14.54 4.74
N LEU A 64 -20.36 14.27 5.75
CA LEU A 64 -21.76 13.92 5.53
C LEU A 64 -22.56 15.04 4.86
N ARG A 65 -22.31 16.31 5.23
CA ARG A 65 -22.92 17.47 4.54
C ARG A 65 -22.57 17.54 3.06
N ILE A 66 -21.38 17.10 2.66
CA ILE A 66 -20.98 17.06 1.24
C ILE A 66 -21.67 15.93 0.50
N LEU A 67 -21.87 14.77 1.15
CA LEU A 67 -22.57 13.64 0.55
C LEU A 67 -24.06 13.91 0.34
N ASP A 68 -24.70 14.65 1.25
CA ASP A 68 -26.13 14.99 1.20
C ASP A 68 -26.40 16.37 0.58
N ARG A 69 -25.42 16.94 -0.13
CA ARG A 69 -25.58 18.28 -0.72
C ARG A 69 -26.60 18.25 -1.86
N GLU A 70 -27.36 19.32 -1.97
CA GLU A 70 -28.23 19.53 -3.12
C GLU A 70 -27.39 19.74 -4.39
N GLY A 71 -27.70 18.97 -5.44
CA GLY A 71 -26.99 18.98 -6.71
C GLY A 71 -25.80 18.01 -6.78
N GLY A 72 -25.43 17.60 -7.99
CA GLY A 72 -24.42 16.57 -8.22
C GLY A 72 -24.85 15.61 -9.34
N GLU A 73 -24.04 14.59 -9.59
CA GLU A 73 -24.44 13.47 -10.44
C GLU A 73 -25.28 12.49 -9.59
N PRO A 74 -26.44 12.01 -10.09
CA PRO A 74 -27.21 11.00 -9.38
C PRO A 74 -26.37 9.72 -9.17
N PRO A 75 -26.70 8.90 -8.16
CA PRO A 75 -26.07 7.58 -7.98
C PRO A 75 -26.13 6.77 -9.28
N ARG A 76 -25.06 6.04 -9.56
CA ARG A 76 -25.03 5.10 -10.69
C ARG A 76 -25.90 3.87 -10.36
N PRO A 77 -26.38 3.13 -11.38
CA PRO A 77 -27.08 1.88 -11.14
C PRO A 77 -26.28 0.94 -10.22
N GLY A 78 -26.82 0.61 -9.05
CA GLY A 78 -26.17 -0.21 -8.01
C GLY A 78 -25.55 0.56 -6.85
N ASP A 79 -25.43 1.89 -6.93
CA ASP A 79 -24.94 2.77 -5.85
C ASP A 79 -26.09 3.46 -5.08
N GLU A 80 -27.33 3.01 -5.28
CA GLU A 80 -28.50 3.57 -4.59
C GLU A 80 -28.48 3.24 -3.10
N LEU A 81 -29.04 4.14 -2.28
CA LEU A 81 -29.24 3.87 -0.86
C LEU A 81 -30.22 2.70 -0.69
N PRO A 82 -30.01 1.81 0.30
CA PRO A 82 -31.00 0.78 0.65
C PRO A 82 -32.34 1.41 1.04
N GLU A 83 -33.44 0.75 0.68
CA GLU A 83 -34.80 1.09 1.17
C GLU A 83 -34.96 0.84 2.69
#